data_AF-C4ZIN8-F1
#
_entry.id   AF-C4ZIN8-F1
#
_cell.length_a   1.000
_cell.length_b   1.000
_cell.length_c   1.000
_cell.angle_alpha   90.00
_cell.angle_beta   90.00
_cell.angle_gamma   90.00
#
_symmetry.space_group_name_H-M   'P 1'
#
loop_
_entity.id
_entity.type
_entity.pdbx_description
1 polymer ?
#
loop_
_entity_poly.entity_id
_entity_poly.type
_entity_poly.pdbx_seq_one_letter_code
_entity_poly.pdbx_strand_id
1 'polypeptide(L)'
;MEWEFTPEDVVKAHAAYPLEDFRRDLAEEVRINLGESDPLQQVRCFNLLYDMCHALATGRALEDFLQPYAYDPPTCEFLREVRPLMAANVDMLGAILQRMIMEGVEEGMPLEQALGEAASRHERIVATGA
;
A
#
# COMPACT_ATOMS: atom_id res chain seq x y z
N MET A 1 -11.08 3.40 -5.55
CA MET A 1 -11.83 2.60 -4.56
C MET A 1 -12.51 3.57 -3.59
N GLU A 2 -13.72 3.29 -3.11
CA GLU A 2 -14.38 4.11 -2.09
C GLU A 2 -14.77 3.22 -0.91
N TRP A 3 -14.34 3.58 0.29
CA TRP A 3 -14.65 2.86 1.53
C TRP A 3 -15.81 3.53 2.27
N GLU A 4 -16.66 2.72 2.89
CA GLU A 4 -17.74 3.22 3.79
C GLU A 4 -17.24 3.55 5.21
N PHE A 5 -15.94 3.37 5.46
CA PHE A 5 -15.28 3.59 6.74
C PHE A 5 -13.99 4.41 6.54
N THR A 6 -13.46 4.94 7.63
CA THR A 6 -12.26 5.78 7.61
C THR A 6 -10.99 5.00 7.95
N PRO A 7 -9.79 5.52 7.62
CA PRO A 7 -8.54 4.96 8.13
C PRO A 7 -8.51 4.87 9.67
N GLU A 8 -9.12 5.82 10.37
CA GLU A 8 -9.21 5.80 11.84
C GLU A 8 -10.05 4.62 12.35
N ASP A 9 -11.12 4.26 11.65
CA ASP A 9 -11.93 3.07 11.98
C ASP A 9 -11.13 1.77 11.84
N VAL A 10 -10.21 1.69 10.87
CA VAL A 10 -9.31 0.55 10.71
C VAL A 10 -8.29 0.48 11.86
N VAL A 11 -7.63 1.60 12.18
CA VAL A 11 -6.67 1.66 13.30
C VAL A 11 -7.30 1.23 14.62
N LYS A 12 -8.53 1.70 14.89
CA LYS A 12 -9.28 1.40 16.11
C LYS A 12 -9.98 0.03 16.09
N ALA A 13 -9.80 -0.76 15.03
CA ALA A 13 -10.47 -2.04 14.83
C ALA A 13 -12.02 -1.95 14.85
N HIS A 14 -12.59 -0.79 14.49
CA HIS A 14 -14.02 -0.64 14.22
C HIS A 14 -14.41 -1.19 12.85
N ALA A 15 -13.47 -1.19 11.90
CA ALA A 15 -13.60 -1.81 10.58
C ALA A 15 -12.51 -2.86 10.39
N ALA A 16 -12.89 -4.08 10.01
CA ALA A 16 -11.96 -5.14 9.65
C ALA A 16 -11.58 -5.00 8.17
N TYR A 17 -10.42 -4.41 7.91
CA TYR A 17 -9.89 -4.24 6.56
C TYR A 17 -8.40 -4.64 6.50
N PRO A 18 -8.11 -5.93 6.27
CA PRO A 18 -6.75 -6.45 6.25
C PRO A 18 -5.98 -6.06 4.98
N LEU A 19 -4.66 -6.24 5.01
CA LEU A 19 -3.76 -5.88 3.91
C LEU A 19 -4.08 -6.63 2.61
N GLU A 20 -4.51 -7.88 2.72
CA GLU A 20 -4.92 -8.73 1.60
C GLU A 20 -6.11 -8.13 0.85
N ASP A 21 -7.09 -7.61 1.58
CA ASP A 21 -8.27 -6.98 0.99
C ASP A 21 -7.88 -5.69 0.27
N PHE A 22 -7.08 -4.84 0.91
CA PHE A 22 -6.53 -3.63 0.28
C PHE A 22 -5.77 -3.93 -1.01
N ARG A 23 -4.89 -4.93 -1.00
CA ARG A 23 -4.09 -5.32 -2.18
C ARG A 23 -4.98 -5.79 -3.33
N ARG A 24 -5.95 -6.66 -3.04
CA ARG A 24 -6.92 -7.15 -4.03
C ARG A 24 -7.71 -5.99 -4.64
N ASP A 25 -8.27 -5.13 -3.79
CA ASP A 25 -9.14 -4.07 -4.24
C ASP A 25 -8.34 -3.02 -5.06
N LEU A 26 -7.09 -2.73 -4.68
CA LEU A 26 -6.19 -1.87 -5.46
C LEU A 26 -5.83 -2.50 -6.81
N ALA A 27 -5.55 -3.80 -6.85
CA ALA A 27 -5.27 -4.51 -8.10
C ALA A 27 -6.48 -4.46 -9.05
N GLU A 28 -7.69 -4.61 -8.51
CA GLU A 28 -8.94 -4.49 -9.27
C GLU A 28 -9.15 -3.07 -9.80
N GLU A 29 -8.89 -2.04 -8.99
CA GLU A 29 -8.94 -0.64 -9.44
C GLU A 29 -7.96 -0.38 -10.58
N VAL A 30 -6.71 -0.86 -10.47
CA VAL A 30 -5.72 -0.74 -11.54
C VAL A 30 -6.18 -1.46 -12.81
N ARG A 31 -6.75 -2.67 -12.67
CA ARG A 31 -7.29 -3.44 -13.79
C ARG A 31 -8.42 -2.71 -14.51
N ILE A 32 -9.37 -2.14 -13.77
CA ILE A 32 -10.48 -1.37 -14.33
C ILE A 32 -9.97 -0.14 -15.09
N ASN A 33 -9.01 0.60 -14.51
CA ASN A 33 -8.50 1.83 -15.13
C ASN A 33 -7.60 1.59 -16.35
N LEU A 34 -6.90 0.45 -16.42
CA LEU A 34 -6.05 0.09 -17.56
C LEU A 34 -6.80 -0.56 -18.72
N GLY A 35 -8.05 -0.98 -18.53
CA GLY A 35 -8.87 -1.62 -19.56
C GLY A 35 -8.25 -2.93 -20.09
N GLU A 36 -8.37 -3.17 -21.40
CA GLU A 36 -7.83 -4.35 -22.11
C GLU A 36 -6.30 -4.31 -22.27
N SER A 37 -5.57 -4.02 -21.19
CA SER A 37 -4.11 -4.13 -21.14
C SER A 37 -3.67 -5.59 -20.96
N ASP A 38 -2.45 -5.91 -21.41
CA ASP A 38 -1.85 -7.23 -21.19
C ASP A 38 -1.71 -7.53 -19.68
N PRO A 39 -1.95 -8.78 -19.22
CA PRO A 39 -1.86 -9.14 -17.80
C PRO A 39 -0.52 -8.78 -17.15
N LEU A 40 0.60 -8.85 -17.88
CA LEU A 40 1.91 -8.48 -17.33
C LEU A 40 2.00 -6.97 -17.07
N GLN A 41 1.38 -6.16 -17.92
CA GLN A 41 1.32 -4.71 -17.75
C GLN A 41 0.47 -4.33 -16.54
N GLN A 42 -0.66 -5.02 -16.33
CA GLN A 42 -1.51 -4.81 -15.15
C GLN A 42 -0.75 -5.12 -13.86
N VAL A 43 -0.07 -6.27 -13.79
CA VAL A 43 0.74 -6.66 -12.62
C VAL A 43 1.87 -5.66 -12.36
N ARG A 44 2.59 -5.21 -13.41
CA ARG A 44 3.66 -4.22 -13.25
C ARG A 44 3.14 -2.88 -12.74
N CYS A 45 2.01 -2.41 -13.27
CA CYS A 45 1.41 -1.16 -12.84
C CYS A 45 0.92 -1.27 -11.39
N PHE A 46 0.24 -2.36 -11.04
CA PHE A 46 -0.18 -2.62 -9.67
C PHE A 46 1.01 -2.61 -8.70
N ASN A 47 2.08 -3.36 -9.00
CA ASN A 47 3.25 -3.40 -8.13
C ASN A 47 3.88 -2.02 -7.97
N LEU A 48 4.02 -1.26 -9.06
CA LEU A 48 4.59 0.08 -9.01
C LEU A 48 3.77 1.05 -8.15
N LEU A 49 2.44 1.02 -8.29
CA LEU A 49 1.54 1.88 -7.52
C LEU A 49 1.48 1.45 -6.05
N TYR A 50 1.45 0.15 -5.79
CA TYR A 50 1.49 -0.40 -4.43
C TYR A 50 2.80 -0.03 -3.72
N ASP A 51 3.94 -0.20 -4.38
CA ASP A 51 5.26 0.13 -3.83
C ASP A 51 5.38 1.63 -3.53
N MET A 52 4.83 2.48 -4.39
CA MET A 52 4.74 3.92 -4.13
C MET A 52 3.86 4.19 -2.90
N CYS A 53 2.68 3.60 -2.81
CA CYS A 53 1.80 3.78 -1.66
C CYS A 53 2.47 3.33 -0.36
N HIS A 54 3.12 2.16 -0.36
CA HIS A 54 3.84 1.63 0.79
C HIS A 54 5.00 2.52 1.21
N ALA A 55 5.79 3.02 0.25
CA ALA A 55 6.89 3.94 0.53
C ALA A 55 6.38 5.23 1.20
N LEU A 56 5.31 5.84 0.67
CA LEU A 56 4.74 7.06 1.23
C LEU A 56 4.10 6.81 2.61
N ALA A 57 3.38 5.71 2.79
CA ALA A 57 2.73 5.34 4.05
C ALA A 57 3.73 5.10 5.18
N THR A 58 4.94 4.64 4.85
CA THR A 58 6.04 4.44 5.80
C THR A 58 6.94 5.67 5.98
N GLY A 59 6.54 6.81 5.41
CA GLY A 59 7.20 8.10 5.60
C GLY A 59 8.36 8.41 4.65
N ARG A 60 8.62 7.58 3.63
CA ARG A 60 9.61 7.89 2.59
C ARG A 60 9.09 9.00 1.69
N ALA A 61 9.96 9.95 1.32
CA ALA A 61 9.59 11.01 0.39
C ALA A 61 9.43 10.45 -1.04
N LEU A 62 8.51 11.04 -1.82
CA LEU A 62 8.29 10.64 -3.22
C LEU A 62 9.58 10.72 -4.04
N GLU A 63 10.35 11.80 -3.91
CA GLU A 63 11.59 11.97 -4.68
C GLU A 63 12.64 10.90 -4.36
N ASP A 64 12.70 10.43 -3.10
CA ASP A 64 13.57 9.31 -2.73
C ASP A 64 13.09 7.99 -3.35
N PHE A 65 11.77 7.78 -3.44
CA PHE A 65 11.18 6.63 -4.11
C PHE A 65 11.44 6.66 -5.63
N LEU A 66 11.51 7.84 -6.25
CA LEU A 66 11.74 8.00 -7.68
C LEU A 66 13.19 7.78 -8.12
N GLN A 67 14.17 7.86 -7.22
CA GLN A 67 15.60 7.73 -7.57
C GLN A 67 15.96 6.50 -8.42
N PRO A 68 15.42 5.29 -8.16
CA PRO A 68 15.71 4.11 -9.00
C PRO A 68 15.23 4.26 -10.45
N TYR A 69 14.27 5.13 -10.70
CA TYR A 69 13.66 5.39 -12.01
C TYR A 69 14.21 6.66 -12.68
N ALA A 70 15.30 7.25 -12.16
CA ALA A 70 15.83 8.52 -12.67
C ALA A 70 16.20 8.49 -14.17
N TYR A 71 16.50 7.31 -14.72
CA TYR A 71 16.79 7.12 -16.15
C TYR A 71 15.54 6.76 -16.99
N ASP A 72 14.35 6.78 -16.38
CA ASP A 72 13.05 6.59 -17.02
C ASP A 72 12.11 7.77 -16.69
N PRO A 73 12.30 8.93 -17.36
CA PRO A 73 11.50 10.13 -17.10
C PRO A 73 9.99 9.91 -17.22
N PRO A 74 9.46 9.15 -18.22
CA PRO A 74 8.04 8.85 -18.30
C PRO A 74 7.46 8.18 -17.05
N THR A 75 8.17 7.22 -16.44
CA THR A 75 7.72 6.60 -15.18
C THR A 75 7.70 7.60 -14.03
N CYS A 76 8.72 8.46 -13.93
CA CYS A 76 8.75 9.50 -12.90
C CYS A 76 7.58 10.48 -13.03
N GLU A 77 7.27 10.93 -14.25
CA GLU A 77 6.17 11.84 -14.54
C GLU A 77 4.81 11.20 -14.20
N PHE A 78 4.59 9.97 -14.68
CA PHE A 78 3.39 9.19 -14.36
C PHE A 78 3.14 9.07 -12.86
N LEU A 79 4.18 8.73 -12.09
CA LEU A 79 4.04 8.58 -10.63
C LEU A 79 3.75 9.91 -9.92
N ARG A 80 4.33 11.01 -10.40
CA ARG A 80 4.00 12.34 -9.86
C ARG A 80 2.56 12.74 -10.15
N GLU A 81 2.04 12.41 -11.33
CA GLU A 81 0.65 12.67 -11.72
C GLU A 81 -0.36 11.82 -10.95
N VAL A 82 -0.03 10.55 -10.72
CA VAL A 82 -0.92 9.61 -10.01
C VAL A 82 -0.87 9.79 -8.49
N ARG A 83 0.24 10.29 -7.92
CA ARG A 83 0.40 10.44 -6.46
C ARG A 83 -0.75 11.18 -5.76
N PRO A 84 -1.28 12.32 -6.26
CA PRO A 84 -2.46 12.97 -5.66
C PRO A 84 -3.71 12.09 -5.66
N LEU A 85 -3.91 11.28 -6.71
CA LEU A 85 -5.05 10.36 -6.82
C LEU A 85 -4.93 9.19 -5.84
N MET A 86 -3.70 8.81 -5.48
CA MET A 86 -3.40 7.74 -4.53
C MET A 86 -3.36 8.20 -3.07
N ALA A 87 -3.61 9.46 -2.75
CA ALA A 87 -3.49 9.98 -1.38
C ALA A 87 -4.34 9.19 -0.37
N ALA A 88 -5.59 8.88 -0.72
CA ALA A 88 -6.47 8.07 0.13
C ALA A 88 -5.96 6.62 0.30
N ASN A 89 -5.36 6.05 -0.76
CA ASN A 89 -4.74 4.72 -0.70
C ASN A 89 -3.51 4.70 0.22
N VAL A 90 -2.71 5.77 0.21
CA VAL A 90 -1.57 5.94 1.12
C VAL A 90 -2.05 6.00 2.57
N ASP A 91 -3.06 6.82 2.86
CA ASP A 91 -3.60 6.98 4.22
C ASP A 91 -4.20 5.67 4.74
N MET A 92 -4.97 4.96 3.90
CA MET A 92 -5.57 3.68 4.26
C MET A 92 -4.51 2.60 4.50
N LEU A 93 -3.49 2.51 3.63
CA LEU A 93 -2.39 1.57 3.84
C LEU A 93 -1.61 1.88 5.12
N GLY A 94 -1.37 3.15 5.43
CA GLY A 94 -0.76 3.56 6.70
C GLY A 94 -1.57 3.10 7.92
N ALA A 95 -2.90 3.24 7.87
CA ALA A 95 -3.79 2.75 8.92
C ALA A 95 -3.75 1.22 9.07
N ILE A 96 -3.72 0.48 7.96
CA ILE A 96 -3.61 -0.98 7.97
C ILE A 96 -2.28 -1.41 8.62
N LEU A 97 -1.15 -0.81 8.22
CA LEU A 97 0.15 -1.10 8.80
C LEU A 97 0.19 -0.77 10.29
N GLN A 98 -0.37 0.38 10.68
CA GLN A 98 -0.49 0.75 12.08
C GLN A 98 -1.34 -0.26 12.87
N ARG A 99 -2.46 -0.73 12.31
CA ARG A 99 -3.31 -1.74 12.93
C ARG A 99 -2.56 -3.06 13.13
N MET A 100 -1.79 -3.51 12.14
CA MET A 100 -0.94 -4.71 12.25
C MET A 100 0.07 -4.59 13.40
N ILE A 101 0.65 -3.40 13.60
CA ILE A 101 1.56 -3.14 14.73
C ILE A 101 0.78 -3.13 16.05
N MET A 102 -0.38 -2.48 16.09
CA MET A 102 -1.23 -2.39 17.28
C MET A 102 -1.74 -3.76 17.75
N GLU A 103 -2.05 -4.68 16.84
CA GLU A 103 -2.39 -6.07 17.17
C GLU A 103 -1.30 -6.72 18.03
N GLY A 104 -0.03 -6.64 17.60
CA GLY A 104 1.08 -7.19 18.37
C GLY A 104 1.25 -6.53 19.74
N VAL A 105 1.07 -5.21 19.82
CA VAL A 105 1.14 -4.48 21.10
C VAL A 105 0.01 -4.88 22.05
N GLU A 106 -1.21 -5.05 21.54
CA GLU A 106 -2.37 -5.50 22.30
C GLU A 106 -2.21 -6.95 22.79
N GLU A 107 -1.48 -7.79 22.03
CA GLU A 107 -1.06 -9.14 22.43
C GLU A 107 0.11 -9.17 23.44
N GLY A 108 0.62 -7.99 23.83
CA GLY A 108 1.68 -7.84 24.84
C GLY A 108 3.10 -7.81 24.28
N MET A 109 3.28 -7.72 22.95
CA MET A 109 4.60 -7.52 22.36
C MET A 109 5.13 -6.10 22.63
N PRO A 110 6.43 -5.94 22.92
CA PRO A 110 7.08 -4.63 22.87
C PRO A 110 6.97 -4.01 21.47
N LEU A 111 6.89 -2.68 21.39
CA LEU A 111 6.69 -1.94 20.13
C LEU A 111 7.71 -2.31 19.04
N GLU A 112 9.00 -2.39 19.38
CA GLU A 112 10.06 -2.74 18.43
C GLU A 112 9.86 -4.15 17.83
N GLN A 113 9.39 -5.09 18.65
CA GLN A 113 9.08 -6.45 18.21
C GLN A 113 7.82 -6.46 17.34
N ALA A 114 6.78 -5.73 17.73
CA ALA A 114 5.55 -5.61 16.94
C ALA A 114 5.80 -4.98 15.55
N LEU A 115 6.70 -3.99 15.47
CA LEU A 115 7.15 -3.40 14.21
C LEU A 115 7.82 -4.45 13.31
N GLY A 116 8.76 -5.23 13.86
CA GLY A 116 9.44 -6.29 13.12
C GLY A 116 8.50 -7.40 12.64
N GLU A 117 7.52 -7.78 13.47
CA GLU A 117 6.51 -8.77 13.11
C GLU A 117 5.57 -8.23 12.02
N ALA A 118 5.12 -6.97 12.13
CA ALA A 118 4.27 -6.33 11.13
C ALA A 118 4.98 -6.25 9.77
N ALA A 119 6.26 -5.85 9.75
CA ALA A 119 7.08 -5.86 8.53
C ALA A 119 7.21 -7.27 7.93
N SER A 120 7.48 -8.28 8.77
CA SER A 120 7.60 -9.68 8.33
C SER A 120 6.27 -10.25 7.81
N ARG A 121 5.13 -9.87 8.41
CA ARG A 121 3.79 -10.21 7.92
C ARG A 121 3.51 -9.55 6.58
N HIS A 122 3.81 -8.26 6.45
CA HIS A 122 3.67 -7.53 5.20
C HIS A 122 4.47 -8.19 4.07
N GLU A 123 5.76 -8.49 4.29
CA GLU A 123 6.60 -9.17 3.30
C GLU A 123 6.03 -10.53 2.87
N ARG A 124 5.53 -11.33 3.81
CA ARG A 124 4.89 -12.62 3.50
C ARG A 124 3.65 -12.44 2.62
N ILE A 125 2.78 -11.49 2.96
CA ILE A 125 1.55 -11.21 2.21
C ILE A 125 1.88 -10.73 0.80
N VAL A 126 2.85 -9.82 0.65
CA VAL A 126 3.30 -9.32 -0.65
C VAL A 126 3.91 -10.43 -1.50
N ALA A 127 4.69 -11.35 -0.90
CA ALA A 127 5.32 -12.46 -1.59
C ALA A 127 4.33 -13.50 -2.14
N THR A 128 3.15 -13.66 -1.52
CA THR A 128 2.11 -14.58 -2.00
C THR A 128 1.37 -14.14 -3.27
N GLY A 129 1.67 -12.95 -3.81
CA GLY A 129 0.98 -12.39 -4.98
C GLY A 129 -0.38 -11.76 -4.62
N ALA A 130 -0.92 -10.96 -5.54
CA ALA A 130 -2.29 -10.44 -5.50
C ALA A 130 -3.21 -11.29 -6.38
#